data_AF-A0A833HJL8-F1
#
_entry.id   AF-A0A833HJL8-F1
#
_cell.length_a   1.000
_cell.length_b   1.000
_cell.length_c   1.000
_cell.angle_alpha   90.00
_cell.angle_beta   90.00
_cell.angle_gamma   90.00
#
_symmetry.space_group_name_H-M   'P 1'
#
loop_
_entity.id
_entity.type
_entity.pdbx_description
1 polymer ?
#
loop_
_entity_poly.entity_id
_entity_poly.type
_entity_poly.pdbx_seq_one_letter_code
_entity_poly.pdbx_strand_id
1 'polypeptide(L)'
;MVADLLADVAAFLGAIKKGAAVNVNDQASKDRAIAIARRYFESVRPELIERRVDGAEIDRLDAEWQDLLRLAHGNNARRSYLGTLARIRKGLTNLSVSLIVFPNAAEVSTPMRASAGNQEALLLATLDELIPSAAASYRQGIADLDAPTRTSYRGTASEFRETLREVLDHLAPDAEVMAQPGFNLEPDRKGPTMKQKVRFVLNSRGRKKAQREASEKAVVLVEERSAEVARAVYDRASVATHIQEAKREVEQVKRFVDTVLCDLLEI
;
A
#
# COMPACT_ATOMS: atom_id res chain seq x y z
N MET A 1 26.51 4.31 -4.30
CA MET A 1 25.62 5.49 -4.18
C MET A 1 25.26 5.81 -2.73
N VAL A 2 24.45 4.99 -2.04
CA VAL A 2 24.10 5.23 -0.62
C VAL A 2 25.34 5.28 0.30
N ALA A 3 26.30 4.37 0.10
CA ALA A 3 27.55 4.35 0.85
C ALA A 3 28.39 5.64 0.64
N ASP A 4 28.46 6.14 -0.59
CA ASP A 4 29.19 7.36 -0.93
C ASP A 4 28.51 8.58 -0.29
N LEU A 5 27.18 8.66 -0.36
CA LEU A 5 26.41 9.72 0.29
C LEU A 5 26.57 9.67 1.82
N LEU A 6 26.61 8.48 2.41
CA LEU A 6 26.86 8.30 3.84
C LEU A 6 28.25 8.80 4.24
N ALA A 7 29.28 8.53 3.42
CA ALA A 7 30.63 9.03 3.63
C ALA A 7 30.69 10.57 3.53
N ASP A 8 30.00 11.16 2.55
CA ASP A 8 29.92 12.63 2.39
C ASP A 8 29.25 13.30 3.60
N VAL A 9 28.12 12.74 4.06
CA VAL A 9 27.41 13.23 5.26
C VAL A 9 28.31 13.12 6.48
N ALA A 10 29.04 12.01 6.65
CA ALA A 10 29.96 11.82 7.77
C ALA A 10 31.13 12.83 7.74
N ALA A 11 31.72 13.06 6.56
CA ALA A 11 32.79 14.03 6.36
C ALA A 11 32.30 15.45 6.64
N PHE A 12 31.11 15.81 6.17
CA PHE A 12 30.53 17.13 6.41
C PHE A 12 30.17 17.34 7.88
N LEU A 13 29.57 16.34 8.53
CA LEU A 13 29.33 16.36 9.98
C LEU A 13 30.64 16.53 10.77
N GLY A 14 31.73 15.90 10.33
CA GLY A 14 33.07 16.10 10.91
C GLY A 14 33.58 17.54 10.76
N ALA A 15 33.38 18.17 9.59
CA ALA A 15 33.77 19.55 9.35
C ALA A 15 32.99 20.53 10.25
N ILE A 16 31.66 20.38 10.32
CA ILE A 16 30.80 21.21 11.19
C ILE A 16 31.16 21.03 12.67
N LYS A 17 31.56 19.81 13.09
CA LYS A 17 32.02 19.58 14.46
C LYS A 17 33.30 20.32 14.81
N LYS A 18 34.24 20.47 13.86
CA LYS A 18 35.52 21.18 14.08
C LYS A 18 35.38 22.69 14.11
N GLY A 19 34.33 23.24 13.49
CA GLY A 19 34.06 24.68 13.51
C GLY A 19 33.82 25.22 14.92
N ALA A 20 34.45 26.35 15.27
CA ALA A 20 34.27 27.02 16.55
C ALA A 20 33.06 27.96 16.59
N ALA A 21 32.53 28.36 15.43
CA ALA A 21 31.43 29.30 15.33
C ALA A 21 30.12 28.74 15.93
N VAL A 22 29.34 29.62 16.57
CA VAL A 22 28.01 29.28 17.11
C VAL A 22 27.00 29.05 15.99
N ASN A 23 27.10 29.85 14.91
CA ASN A 23 26.24 29.77 13.74
C ASN A 23 27.06 29.37 12.50
N VAL A 24 26.43 28.64 11.57
CA VAL A 24 27.03 28.29 10.28
C VAL A 24 26.71 29.40 9.30
N ASN A 25 27.64 30.35 9.17
CA ASN A 25 27.46 31.54 8.32
C ASN A 25 28.32 31.50 7.05
N ASP A 26 29.34 30.65 7.02
CA ASP A 26 30.24 30.56 5.87
C ASP A 26 29.52 29.94 4.67
N GLN A 27 29.70 30.55 3.50
CA GLN A 27 29.04 30.13 2.27
C GLN A 27 29.48 28.71 1.85
N ALA A 28 30.73 28.36 2.09
CA ALA A 28 31.28 27.05 1.75
C ALA A 28 30.53 25.89 2.44
N SER A 29 30.23 26.00 3.74
CA SER A 29 29.45 24.99 4.46
C SER A 29 28.01 24.92 3.97
N LYS A 30 27.40 26.05 3.64
CA LYS A 30 26.03 26.11 3.11
C LYS A 30 25.94 25.46 1.73
N ASP A 31 26.86 25.80 0.83
CA ASP A 31 26.94 25.22 -0.52
C ASP A 31 27.16 23.71 -0.43
N ARG A 32 28.00 23.26 0.50
CA ARG A 32 28.23 21.83 0.73
C ARG A 32 26.97 21.12 1.26
N ALA A 33 26.21 21.73 2.16
CA ALA A 33 24.94 21.18 2.63
C ALA A 33 23.93 21.02 1.47
N ILE A 34 23.82 22.05 0.62
CA ILE A 34 22.95 22.05 -0.57
C ILE A 34 23.38 20.96 -1.56
N ALA A 35 24.69 20.84 -1.82
CA ALA A 35 25.22 19.86 -2.76
C ALA A 35 24.91 18.42 -2.33
N ILE A 36 25.10 18.10 -1.05
CA ILE A 36 24.81 16.75 -0.50
C ILE A 36 23.31 16.46 -0.57
N ALA A 37 22.45 17.42 -0.18
CA ALA A 37 21.00 17.24 -0.25
C ALA A 37 20.50 17.10 -1.70
N ARG A 38 21.05 17.88 -2.64
CA ARG A 38 20.76 17.76 -4.07
C ARG A 38 21.12 16.36 -4.59
N ARG A 39 22.32 15.86 -4.26
CA ARG A 39 22.75 14.50 -4.63
C ARG A 39 21.79 13.43 -4.10
N TYR A 40 21.24 13.60 -2.90
CA TYR A 40 20.20 12.73 -2.39
C TYR A 40 18.95 12.75 -3.29
N PHE A 41 18.38 13.92 -3.57
CA PHE A 41 17.15 14.02 -4.36
C PHE A 41 17.32 13.63 -5.83
N GLU A 42 18.46 13.91 -6.44
CA GLU A 42 18.72 13.66 -7.86
C GLU A 42 19.19 12.23 -8.15
N SER A 43 19.92 11.58 -7.23
CA SER A 43 20.54 10.28 -7.50
C SER A 43 20.07 9.17 -6.56
N VAL A 44 20.06 9.42 -5.25
CA VAL A 44 19.75 8.36 -4.28
C VAL A 44 18.25 8.11 -4.17
N ARG A 45 17.44 9.15 -4.03
CA ARG A 45 15.98 9.03 -3.87
C ARG A 45 15.31 8.27 -5.03
N PRO A 46 15.61 8.54 -6.32
CA PRO A 46 15.06 7.75 -7.41
C PRO A 46 15.42 6.26 -7.30
N GLU A 47 16.66 5.94 -6.92
CA GLU A 47 17.10 4.55 -6.72
C GLU A 47 16.33 3.87 -5.56
N LEU A 48 16.02 4.60 -4.48
CA LEU A 48 15.22 4.06 -3.37
C LEU A 48 13.77 3.75 -3.81
N ILE A 49 13.19 4.62 -4.64
CA ILE A 49 11.86 4.41 -5.22
C ILE A 49 11.88 3.21 -6.16
N GLU A 50 12.89 3.11 -7.03
CA GLU A 50 13.08 1.99 -7.95
C GLU A 50 13.23 0.66 -7.20
N ARG A 51 13.98 0.67 -6.08
CA ARG A 51 14.15 -0.47 -5.18
C ARG A 51 12.94 -0.73 -4.26
N ARG A 52 11.84 0.03 -4.40
CA ARG A 52 10.59 -0.08 -3.63
C ARG A 52 10.78 -0.07 -2.13
N VAL A 53 11.69 0.78 -1.64
CA VAL A 53 11.76 1.07 -0.20
C VAL A 53 10.41 1.62 0.27
N ASP A 54 10.01 1.29 1.50
CA ASP A 54 8.76 1.76 2.09
C ASP A 54 8.62 3.29 1.95
N GLY A 55 7.49 3.73 1.39
CA GLY A 55 7.22 5.15 1.17
C GLY A 55 7.28 5.96 2.47
N ALA A 56 6.83 5.41 3.59
CA ALA A 56 6.90 6.08 4.88
C ALA A 56 8.34 6.22 5.42
N GLU A 57 9.27 5.34 5.01
CA GLU A 57 10.69 5.49 5.31
C GLU A 57 11.34 6.57 4.42
N ILE A 58 11.00 6.59 3.12
CA ILE A 58 11.46 7.63 2.19
C ILE A 58 10.97 9.02 2.63
N ASP A 59 9.68 9.16 2.97
CA ASP A 59 9.08 10.44 3.36
C ASP A 59 9.74 11.01 4.63
N ARG A 60 10.05 10.15 5.61
CA ARG A 60 10.79 10.54 6.82
C ARG A 60 12.20 11.02 6.48
N LEU A 61 12.89 10.34 5.56
CA LEU A 61 14.22 10.73 5.13
C LEU A 61 14.18 12.06 4.35
N ASP A 62 13.20 12.22 3.45
CA ASP A 62 12.96 13.44 2.66
C ASP A 62 12.77 14.66 3.58
N ALA A 63 12.01 14.53 4.66
CA ALA A 63 11.80 15.60 5.63
C ALA A 63 13.12 16.10 6.24
N GLU A 64 14.02 15.19 6.62
CA GLU A 64 15.33 15.55 7.19
C GLU A 64 16.25 16.24 6.18
N TRP A 65 16.20 15.83 4.90
CA TRP A 65 16.94 16.50 3.83
C TRP A 65 16.39 17.89 3.50
N GLN A 66 15.07 18.05 3.51
CA GLN A 66 14.44 19.36 3.37
C GLN A 66 14.80 20.28 4.54
N ASP A 67 14.88 19.77 5.76
CA ASP A 67 15.35 20.52 6.92
C ASP A 67 16.80 20.96 6.76
N LEU A 68 17.69 20.09 6.24
CA LEU A 68 19.06 20.48 5.94
C LEU A 68 19.13 21.62 4.91
N LEU A 69 18.29 21.58 3.86
CA LEU A 69 18.19 22.66 2.87
C LEU A 69 17.69 23.97 3.50
N ARG A 70 16.65 23.92 4.33
CA ARG A 70 16.15 25.09 5.08
C ARG A 70 17.25 25.70 5.95
N LEU A 71 18.05 24.86 6.62
CA LEU A 71 19.18 25.31 7.42
C LEU A 71 20.26 25.99 6.57
N ALA A 72 20.54 25.47 5.36
CA ALA A 72 21.53 25.99 4.43
C ALA A 72 21.19 27.38 3.87
N HIS A 73 19.91 27.68 3.68
CA HIS A 73 19.47 28.99 3.20
C HIS A 73 19.52 30.09 4.27
N GLY A 74 19.63 29.75 5.55
CA GLY A 74 19.67 30.71 6.67
C GLY A 74 20.99 30.73 7.45
N ASN A 75 21.14 31.70 8.34
CA ASN A 75 22.21 31.75 9.33
C ASN A 75 21.77 31.01 10.58
N ASN A 76 21.86 29.68 10.55
CA ASN A 76 21.32 28.83 11.61
C ASN A 76 22.40 28.37 12.59
N ALA A 77 21.97 28.05 13.81
CA ALA A 77 22.84 27.53 14.85
C ALA A 77 23.51 26.22 14.42
N ARG A 78 24.81 26.10 14.70
CA ARG A 78 25.63 24.90 14.47
C ARG A 78 25.01 23.66 15.10
N ARG A 79 24.37 23.80 16.27
CA ARG A 79 23.65 22.71 16.93
C ARG A 79 22.54 22.11 16.06
N SER A 80 21.81 22.94 15.31
CA SER A 80 20.73 22.49 14.43
C SER A 80 21.25 21.67 13.24
N TYR A 81 22.38 22.10 12.65
CA TYR A 81 23.06 21.33 11.62
C TYR A 81 23.52 19.97 12.14
N LEU A 82 24.18 19.94 13.30
CA LEU A 82 24.67 18.69 13.88
C LEU A 82 23.54 17.71 14.19
N GLY A 83 22.41 18.20 14.71
CA GLY A 83 21.23 17.37 14.97
C GLY A 83 20.65 16.78 13.69
N THR A 84 20.44 17.60 12.67
CA THR A 84 19.86 17.18 11.38
C THR A 84 20.79 16.21 10.65
N LEU A 85 22.08 16.52 10.54
CA LEU A 85 23.07 15.62 9.92
C LEU A 85 23.20 14.28 10.65
N ALA A 86 23.06 14.27 11.98
CA ALA A 86 23.07 13.02 12.75
C ALA A 86 21.84 12.15 12.47
N ARG A 87 20.65 12.76 12.33
CA ARG A 87 19.41 12.05 11.95
C ARG A 87 19.49 11.52 10.53
N ILE A 88 19.94 12.33 9.56
CA ILE A 88 20.19 11.90 8.18
C ILE A 88 21.15 10.71 8.16
N ARG A 89 22.30 10.81 8.85
CA ARG A 89 23.28 9.73 8.90
C ARG A 89 22.67 8.44 9.46
N LYS A 90 21.91 8.53 10.55
CA LYS A 90 21.22 7.37 11.15
C LYS A 90 20.21 6.76 10.16
N GLY A 91 19.41 7.58 9.49
CA GLY A 91 18.47 7.15 8.46
C GLY A 91 19.17 6.41 7.32
N LEU A 92 20.25 6.98 6.77
CA LEU A 92 21.04 6.35 5.71
C LEU A 92 21.71 5.04 6.17
N THR A 93 22.20 4.95 7.41
CA THR A 93 22.76 3.71 7.95
C THR A 93 21.70 2.62 8.06
N ASN A 94 20.52 2.94 8.62
CA ASN A 94 19.41 2.00 8.72
C ASN A 94 19.00 1.50 7.32
N LEU A 95 18.85 2.43 6.38
CA LEU A 95 18.52 2.14 4.99
C LEU A 95 19.58 1.24 4.34
N SER A 96 20.87 1.51 4.55
CA SER A 96 21.94 0.68 4.02
C SER A 96 21.91 -0.74 4.58
N VAL A 97 21.56 -0.91 5.86
CA VAL A 97 21.37 -2.25 6.46
C VAL A 97 20.15 -2.93 5.82
N SER A 98 19.02 -2.23 5.69
CA SER A 98 17.82 -2.76 5.02
C SER A 98 18.12 -3.21 3.58
N LEU A 99 18.89 -2.42 2.83
CA LEU A 99 19.28 -2.76 1.46
C LEU A 99 20.22 -3.97 1.38
N ILE A 100 21.02 -4.24 2.41
CA ILE A 100 21.90 -5.42 2.47
C ILE A 100 21.12 -6.67 2.91
N VAL A 101 20.20 -6.53 3.86
CA VAL A 101 19.37 -7.63 4.39
C VAL A 101 18.33 -8.07 3.36
N PHE A 102 17.87 -7.14 2.50
CA PHE A 102 16.98 -7.40 1.39
C PHE A 102 17.68 -7.07 0.06
N PRO A 103 18.79 -7.77 -0.28
CA PRO A 103 19.67 -7.40 -1.39
C PRO A 103 18.98 -7.54 -2.74
N ASN A 104 17.84 -8.22 -2.80
CA ASN A 104 17.08 -8.51 -4.00
C ASN A 104 15.56 -8.50 -3.78
N ALA A 105 15.02 -7.39 -3.26
CA ALA A 105 13.62 -7.10 -3.60
C ALA A 105 13.48 -6.79 -5.11
N ALA A 106 14.54 -6.37 -5.81
CA ALA A 106 14.49 -6.06 -7.25
C ALA A 106 14.46 -7.30 -8.16
N GLU A 107 15.25 -8.35 -7.89
CA GLU A 107 15.21 -9.58 -8.71
C GLU A 107 14.03 -10.51 -8.36
N VAL A 108 13.39 -10.33 -7.20
CA VAL A 108 12.17 -11.05 -6.83
C VAL A 108 10.91 -10.18 -6.97
N SER A 109 11.00 -8.95 -7.52
CA SER A 109 9.83 -8.07 -7.72
C SER A 109 9.59 -7.58 -9.15
N THR A 110 10.01 -8.37 -10.13
CA THR A 110 9.14 -8.61 -11.29
C THR A 110 8.55 -10.01 -11.18
N PRO A 111 7.66 -10.22 -10.18
CA PRO A 111 6.41 -10.86 -10.51
C PRO A 111 5.21 -10.24 -9.79
N MET A 112 5.21 -9.11 -9.07
CA MET A 112 3.94 -8.74 -8.39
C MET A 112 2.88 -8.10 -9.30
N ARG A 113 3.25 -7.33 -10.35
CA ARG A 113 2.30 -6.92 -11.40
C ARG A 113 2.15 -7.96 -12.51
N ALA A 114 3.17 -8.78 -12.76
CA ALA A 114 3.08 -9.88 -13.72
C ALA A 114 2.37 -11.12 -13.14
N SER A 115 2.51 -11.40 -11.84
CA SER A 115 1.76 -12.42 -11.08
C SER A 115 0.42 -11.89 -10.61
N ALA A 116 0.25 -10.60 -10.29
CA ALA A 116 -1.10 -10.04 -10.23
C ALA A 116 -1.73 -10.14 -11.61
N GLY A 117 -1.03 -9.80 -12.69
CA GLY A 117 -1.51 -10.04 -14.06
C GLY A 117 -1.86 -11.51 -14.35
N ASN A 118 -1.02 -12.46 -13.92
CA ASN A 118 -1.29 -13.89 -14.11
C ASN A 118 -2.43 -14.41 -13.22
N GLN A 119 -2.49 -13.98 -11.96
CA GLN A 119 -3.55 -14.34 -11.01
C GLN A 119 -4.87 -13.67 -11.37
N GLU A 120 -4.85 -12.40 -11.74
CA GLU A 120 -6.00 -11.65 -12.25
C GLU A 120 -6.48 -12.25 -13.58
N ALA A 121 -5.58 -12.65 -14.48
CA ALA A 121 -5.96 -13.35 -15.70
C ALA A 121 -6.58 -14.72 -15.42
N LEU A 122 -6.04 -15.47 -14.45
CA LEU A 122 -6.60 -16.76 -14.04
C LEU A 122 -7.96 -16.58 -13.35
N LEU A 123 -8.07 -15.63 -12.44
CA LEU A 123 -9.34 -15.23 -11.82
C LEU A 123 -10.36 -14.83 -12.88
N LEU A 124 -10.00 -13.97 -13.83
CA LEU A 124 -10.89 -13.54 -14.91
C LEU A 124 -11.32 -14.70 -15.79
N ALA A 125 -10.40 -15.59 -16.18
CA ALA A 125 -10.73 -16.76 -16.98
C ALA A 125 -11.71 -17.69 -16.23
N THR A 126 -11.45 -17.95 -14.94
CA THR A 126 -12.34 -18.78 -14.10
C THR A 126 -13.69 -18.11 -13.87
N LEU A 127 -13.73 -16.80 -13.62
CA LEU A 127 -14.97 -16.06 -13.48
C LEU A 127 -15.76 -16.02 -14.78
N ASP A 128 -15.11 -15.87 -15.93
CA ASP A 128 -15.78 -15.87 -17.23
C ASP A 128 -16.46 -17.19 -17.55
N GLU A 129 -15.84 -18.30 -17.13
CA GLU A 129 -16.41 -19.62 -17.31
C GLU A 129 -17.57 -19.88 -16.34
N LEU A 130 -17.42 -19.52 -15.06
CA LEU A 130 -18.39 -19.84 -14.02
C LEU A 130 -19.55 -18.82 -13.92
N ILE A 131 -19.22 -17.53 -13.92
CA ILE A 131 -20.14 -16.42 -13.61
C ILE A 131 -19.76 -15.17 -14.43
N PRO A 132 -20.16 -15.09 -15.72
CA PRO A 132 -19.76 -14.00 -16.62
C PRO A 132 -20.11 -12.59 -16.11
N SER A 133 -21.19 -12.44 -15.35
CA SER A 133 -21.56 -11.15 -14.72
C SER A 133 -20.56 -10.71 -13.66
N ALA A 134 -20.11 -11.63 -12.79
CA ALA A 134 -19.06 -11.34 -11.81
C ALA A 134 -17.73 -11.00 -12.50
N ALA A 135 -17.39 -11.68 -13.60
CA ALA A 135 -16.22 -11.35 -14.40
C ALA A 135 -16.31 -9.91 -14.96
N ALA A 136 -17.49 -9.51 -15.46
CA ALA A 136 -17.72 -8.17 -15.97
C ALA A 136 -17.51 -7.10 -14.87
N SER A 137 -18.08 -7.29 -13.69
CA SER A 137 -17.89 -6.40 -12.54
C SER A 137 -16.42 -6.30 -12.14
N TYR A 138 -15.71 -7.44 -12.07
CA TYR A 138 -14.29 -7.46 -11.73
C TYR A 138 -13.43 -6.71 -12.75
N ARG A 139 -13.67 -6.92 -14.06
CA ARG A 139 -12.99 -6.17 -15.13
C ARG A 139 -13.26 -4.68 -15.06
N GLN A 140 -14.51 -4.28 -14.79
CA GLN A 140 -14.86 -2.87 -14.63
C GLN A 140 -14.09 -2.26 -13.46
N GLY A 141 -14.01 -2.97 -12.33
CA GLY A 141 -13.22 -2.55 -11.17
C GLY A 141 -11.74 -2.33 -11.49
N ILE A 142 -11.12 -3.21 -12.28
CA ILE A 142 -9.73 -3.06 -12.73
C ILE A 142 -9.58 -1.85 -13.67
N ALA A 143 -10.41 -1.76 -14.70
CA ALA A 143 -10.37 -0.68 -15.68
C ALA A 143 -10.53 0.71 -15.02
N ASP A 144 -11.37 0.79 -13.99
CA ASP A 144 -11.57 1.98 -13.19
C ASP A 144 -10.31 2.41 -12.42
N LEU A 145 -9.58 1.46 -11.83
CA LEU A 145 -8.34 1.72 -11.09
C LEU A 145 -7.22 2.19 -12.01
N ASP A 146 -7.21 1.73 -13.26
CA ASP A 146 -6.22 2.14 -14.26
C ASP A 146 -6.57 3.47 -14.94
N ALA A 147 -7.82 3.94 -14.84
CA ALA A 147 -8.27 5.18 -15.46
C ALA A 147 -7.67 6.43 -14.76
N PRO A 148 -6.84 7.24 -15.44
CA PRO A 148 -6.17 8.40 -14.81
C PRO A 148 -7.13 9.56 -14.53
N THR A 149 -8.28 9.60 -15.19
CA THR A 149 -9.25 10.70 -15.15
C THR A 149 -10.47 10.42 -14.28
N ARG A 150 -10.41 9.39 -13.42
CA ARG A 150 -11.55 9.02 -12.55
C ARG A 150 -11.81 10.11 -11.52
N THR A 151 -13.05 10.60 -11.47
CA THR A 151 -13.48 11.61 -10.49
C THR A 151 -13.99 11.00 -9.18
N SER A 152 -14.32 9.70 -9.18
CA SER A 152 -14.77 8.97 -7.99
C SER A 152 -14.51 7.46 -8.13
N TYR A 153 -14.18 6.80 -7.01
CA TYR A 153 -13.97 5.35 -6.91
C TYR A 153 -15.08 4.63 -6.15
N ARG A 154 -16.20 5.31 -5.84
CA ARG A 154 -17.34 4.68 -5.14
C ARG A 154 -17.93 3.51 -5.92
N GLY A 155 -18.16 3.72 -7.22
CA GLY A 155 -18.65 2.67 -8.12
C GLY A 155 -17.67 1.50 -8.15
N THR A 156 -16.38 1.81 -8.28
CA THR A 156 -15.29 0.82 -8.32
C THR A 156 -15.24 -0.09 -7.09
N ALA A 157 -15.39 0.46 -5.88
CA ALA A 157 -15.48 -0.36 -4.68
C ALA A 157 -16.70 -1.30 -4.70
N SER A 158 -17.82 -0.81 -5.25
CA SER A 158 -19.06 -1.58 -5.37
C SER A 158 -18.91 -2.71 -6.40
N GLU A 159 -18.21 -2.49 -7.51
CA GLU A 159 -17.92 -3.55 -8.51
C GLU A 159 -17.14 -4.73 -7.91
N PHE A 160 -16.11 -4.46 -7.10
CA PHE A 160 -15.34 -5.53 -6.43
C PHE A 160 -16.17 -6.28 -5.38
N ARG A 161 -16.98 -5.56 -4.59
CA ARG A 161 -17.90 -6.18 -3.64
C ARG A 161 -18.94 -7.05 -4.35
N GLU A 162 -19.46 -6.58 -5.47
CA GLU A 162 -20.47 -7.27 -6.26
C GLU A 162 -19.92 -8.55 -6.90
N THR A 163 -18.71 -8.49 -7.44
CA THR A 163 -17.98 -9.68 -7.91
C THR A 163 -17.96 -10.76 -6.84
N LEU A 164 -17.55 -10.41 -5.62
CA LEU A 164 -17.46 -11.35 -4.52
C LEU A 164 -18.84 -11.85 -4.07
N ARG A 165 -19.86 -10.97 -4.06
CA ARG A 165 -21.24 -11.34 -3.71
C ARG A 165 -21.79 -12.39 -4.69
N GLU A 166 -21.67 -12.15 -5.99
CA GLU A 166 -22.16 -13.07 -7.01
C GLU A 166 -21.46 -14.43 -6.95
N VAL A 167 -20.14 -14.45 -6.74
CA VAL A 167 -19.38 -15.69 -6.55
C VAL A 167 -19.88 -16.48 -5.33
N LEU A 168 -20.14 -15.80 -4.22
CA LEU A 168 -20.69 -16.44 -3.02
C LEU A 168 -22.14 -16.90 -3.22
N ASP A 169 -22.97 -16.14 -3.94
CA ASP A 169 -24.35 -16.53 -4.23
C ASP A 169 -24.40 -17.79 -5.13
N HIS A 170 -23.45 -17.92 -6.05
CA HIS A 170 -23.30 -19.11 -6.89
C HIS A 170 -22.76 -20.33 -6.12
N LEU A 171 -21.69 -20.16 -5.34
CA LEU A 171 -21.02 -21.27 -4.63
C LEU A 171 -21.71 -21.69 -3.32
N ALA A 172 -22.53 -20.81 -2.75
CA ALA A 172 -23.21 -21.02 -1.48
C ALA A 172 -24.64 -20.43 -1.53
N PRO A 173 -25.57 -21.09 -2.24
CA PRO A 173 -26.96 -20.68 -2.29
C PRO A 173 -27.57 -20.61 -0.89
N ASP A 174 -28.40 -19.59 -0.63
CA ASP A 174 -28.94 -19.32 0.72
C ASP A 174 -29.61 -20.53 1.35
N ALA A 175 -30.42 -21.25 0.57
CA ALA A 175 -31.14 -22.42 1.02
C ALA A 175 -30.20 -23.53 1.53
N GLU A 176 -29.07 -23.76 0.85
CA GLU A 176 -28.10 -24.78 1.23
C GLU A 176 -27.31 -24.37 2.48
N VAL A 177 -26.92 -23.09 2.55
CA VAL A 177 -26.22 -22.54 3.71
C VAL A 177 -27.09 -22.63 4.96
N MET A 178 -28.37 -22.25 4.82
CA MET A 178 -29.35 -22.28 5.92
C MET A 178 -29.73 -23.71 6.35
N ALA A 179 -29.61 -24.69 5.45
CA ALA A 179 -29.89 -26.10 5.76
C ALA A 179 -28.74 -26.80 6.52
N GLN A 180 -27.57 -26.17 6.69
CA GLN A 180 -26.47 -26.80 7.40
C GLN A 180 -26.78 -27.05 8.89
N PRO A 181 -26.43 -28.22 9.43
CA PRO A 181 -26.56 -28.49 10.86
C PRO A 181 -25.82 -27.44 11.71
N GLY A 182 -26.55 -26.81 12.63
CA GLY A 182 -25.99 -25.78 13.52
C GLY A 182 -25.85 -24.39 12.90
N PHE A 183 -26.36 -24.17 11.69
CA PHE A 183 -26.48 -22.83 11.12
C PHE A 183 -27.43 -21.96 11.95
N ASN A 184 -27.03 -20.73 12.24
CA ASN A 184 -27.86 -19.73 12.90
C ASN A 184 -27.66 -18.39 12.18
N LEU A 185 -28.77 -17.70 11.87
CA LEU A 185 -28.72 -16.36 11.30
C LEU A 185 -28.15 -15.38 12.33
N GLU A 186 -27.36 -14.41 11.84
CA GLU A 186 -27.00 -13.25 12.65
C GLU A 186 -28.26 -12.41 12.95
N PRO A 187 -28.32 -11.70 14.10
CA PRO A 187 -29.46 -10.86 14.44
C PRO A 187 -29.84 -9.90 13.31
N ASP A 188 -31.15 -9.71 13.11
CA ASP A 188 -31.72 -8.78 12.12
C ASP A 188 -31.43 -9.12 10.65
N ARG A 189 -30.92 -10.32 10.35
CA ARG A 189 -30.71 -10.78 8.96
C ARG A 189 -31.85 -11.71 8.49
N LYS A 190 -32.22 -11.55 7.21
CA LYS A 190 -33.20 -12.42 6.53
C LYS A 190 -32.56 -13.60 5.79
N GLY A 191 -31.24 -13.59 5.64
CA GLY A 191 -30.45 -14.59 4.91
C GLY A 191 -29.00 -14.60 5.39
N PRO A 192 -28.20 -15.59 4.95
CA PRO A 192 -26.82 -15.74 5.36
C PRO A 192 -25.97 -14.53 4.95
N THR A 193 -25.04 -14.13 5.81
CA THR A 193 -24.05 -13.08 5.47
C THR A 193 -22.98 -13.62 4.53
N MET A 194 -22.28 -12.73 3.81
CA MET A 194 -21.14 -13.13 2.95
C MET A 194 -20.09 -13.92 3.75
N LYS A 195 -19.83 -13.52 5.00
CA LYS A 195 -18.96 -14.26 5.93
C LYS A 195 -19.46 -15.69 6.18
N GLN A 196 -20.75 -15.89 6.42
CA GLN A 196 -21.33 -17.22 6.62
C GLN A 196 -21.24 -18.08 5.34
N LYS A 197 -21.42 -17.47 4.17
CA LYS A 197 -21.23 -18.14 2.87
C LYS A 197 -19.78 -18.57 2.64
N VAL A 198 -18.81 -17.71 2.93
CA VAL A 198 -17.38 -18.06 2.86
C VAL A 198 -17.08 -19.27 3.75
N ARG A 199 -17.58 -19.26 4.99
CA ARG A 199 -17.41 -20.39 5.91
C ARG A 199 -17.99 -21.67 5.33
N PHE A 200 -19.18 -21.61 4.74
CA PHE A 200 -19.84 -22.74 4.09
C PHE A 200 -18.95 -23.33 2.98
N VAL A 201 -18.48 -22.50 2.03
CA VAL A 201 -17.65 -22.94 0.90
C VAL A 201 -16.33 -23.54 1.36
N LEU A 202 -15.64 -22.88 2.29
CA LEU A 202 -14.33 -23.37 2.74
C LEU A 202 -14.44 -24.62 3.63
N ASN A 203 -15.59 -24.84 4.30
CA ASN A 203 -15.88 -26.09 5.00
C ASN A 203 -16.03 -27.26 4.05
N SER A 204 -16.82 -27.09 2.97
CA SER A 204 -17.05 -28.15 2.00
C SER A 204 -15.75 -28.56 1.29
N ARG A 205 -14.78 -27.64 1.24
CA ARG A 205 -13.41 -27.87 0.71
C ARG A 205 -12.39 -28.35 1.73
N GLY A 206 -12.80 -28.65 2.97
CA GLY A 206 -11.91 -29.21 3.99
C GLY A 206 -10.83 -28.24 4.50
N ARG A 207 -11.01 -26.92 4.35
CA ARG A 207 -10.03 -25.94 4.82
C ARG A 207 -9.99 -25.87 6.35
N LYS A 208 -8.79 -25.75 6.91
CA LYS A 208 -8.59 -25.72 8.38
C LYS A 208 -9.20 -24.44 8.97
N LYS A 209 -9.56 -24.48 10.26
CA LYS A 209 -10.18 -23.35 10.98
C LYS A 209 -9.40 -22.03 10.80
N ALA A 210 -8.08 -22.06 10.95
CA ALA A 210 -7.23 -20.87 10.81
C ALA A 210 -7.27 -20.26 9.38
N GLN A 211 -7.30 -21.10 8.34
CA GLN A 211 -7.40 -20.65 6.96
C GLN A 211 -8.77 -20.01 6.70
N ARG A 212 -9.86 -20.66 7.16
CA ARG A 212 -11.22 -20.13 7.06
C ARG A 212 -11.38 -18.78 7.73
N GLU A 213 -10.86 -18.64 8.94
CA GLU A 213 -10.95 -17.38 9.70
C GLU A 213 -10.25 -16.21 9.01
N ALA A 214 -9.19 -16.47 8.25
CA ALA A 214 -8.51 -15.42 7.47
C ALA A 214 -9.42 -14.90 6.34
N SER A 215 -10.01 -15.79 5.54
CA SER A 215 -10.91 -15.41 4.45
C SER A 215 -12.21 -14.80 4.98
N GLU A 216 -12.75 -15.32 6.09
CA GLU A 216 -13.91 -14.72 6.78
C GLU A 216 -13.65 -13.27 7.20
N LYS A 217 -12.46 -12.99 7.77
CA LYS A 217 -12.06 -11.63 8.16
C LYS A 217 -11.86 -10.73 6.94
N ALA A 218 -11.23 -11.25 5.88
CA ALA A 218 -11.03 -10.50 4.65
C ALA A 218 -12.36 -10.05 4.03
N VAL A 219 -13.38 -10.89 4.02
CA VAL A 219 -14.73 -10.50 3.53
C VAL A 219 -15.38 -9.42 4.37
N VAL A 220 -15.26 -9.48 5.71
CA VAL A 220 -15.74 -8.40 6.58
C VAL A 220 -15.05 -7.07 6.24
N LEU A 221 -13.72 -7.10 6.03
CA LEU A 221 -12.96 -5.92 5.63
C LEU A 221 -13.39 -5.37 4.25
N VAL A 222 -13.74 -6.25 3.30
CA VAL A 222 -14.30 -5.82 2.00
C VAL A 222 -15.61 -5.06 2.20
N GLU A 223 -16.53 -5.59 3.00
CA GLU A 223 -17.83 -4.93 3.24
C GLU A 223 -17.67 -3.58 3.97
N GLU A 224 -16.87 -3.56 5.03
CA GLU A 224 -16.63 -2.35 5.84
C GLU A 224 -15.99 -1.24 5.00
N ARG A 225 -14.88 -1.56 4.30
CA ARG A 225 -14.15 -0.57 3.49
C ARG A 225 -14.93 -0.09 2.29
N SER A 226 -15.71 -0.96 1.65
CA SER A 226 -16.59 -0.54 0.56
C SER A 226 -17.64 0.48 1.05
N ALA A 227 -18.20 0.24 2.24
CA ALA A 227 -19.13 1.18 2.86
C ALA A 227 -18.46 2.49 3.29
N GLU A 228 -17.23 2.43 3.81
CA GLU A 228 -16.44 3.62 4.16
C GLU A 228 -16.13 4.47 2.94
N VAL A 229 -15.65 3.88 1.84
CA VAL A 229 -15.41 4.58 0.56
C VAL A 229 -16.69 5.26 0.08
N ALA A 230 -17.84 4.58 0.18
CA ALA A 230 -19.12 5.16 -0.22
C ALA A 230 -19.52 6.36 0.65
N ARG A 231 -19.36 6.27 1.98
CA ARG A 231 -19.67 7.39 2.90
C ARG A 231 -18.70 8.56 2.75
N ALA A 232 -17.41 8.28 2.65
CA ALA A 232 -16.37 9.30 2.51
C ALA A 232 -16.58 10.18 1.26
N VAL A 233 -17.11 9.61 0.17
CA VAL A 233 -17.46 10.37 -1.04
C VAL A 233 -18.63 11.34 -0.80
N TYR A 234 -19.61 10.98 0.03
CA TYR A 234 -20.70 11.89 0.39
C TYR A 234 -20.22 13.01 1.32
N ASP A 235 -19.34 12.68 2.27
CA ASP A 235 -18.82 13.64 3.24
C ASP A 235 -17.80 14.63 2.62
N ARG A 236 -17.14 14.24 1.52
CA ARG A 236 -16.00 14.97 0.94
C ARG A 236 -16.27 15.38 -0.51
N ALA A 237 -17.23 16.28 -0.71
CA ALA A 237 -17.54 16.83 -2.04
C ALA A 237 -16.51 17.84 -2.57
N SER A 238 -15.40 18.09 -1.87
CA SER A 238 -14.44 19.15 -2.20
C SER A 238 -13.00 18.67 -2.00
N VAL A 239 -12.16 18.83 -3.04
CA VAL A 239 -10.68 18.68 -3.11
C VAL A 239 -10.14 17.37 -3.71
N ALA A 240 -9.26 17.53 -4.72
CA ALA A 240 -8.58 16.47 -5.48
C ALA A 240 -7.65 15.55 -4.67
N THR A 241 -7.21 15.96 -3.49
CA THR A 241 -6.39 15.14 -2.57
C THR A 241 -7.12 13.87 -2.13
N HIS A 242 -8.45 13.92 -2.03
CA HIS A 242 -9.26 12.79 -1.59
C HIS A 242 -9.43 11.70 -2.66
N ILE A 243 -9.24 12.03 -3.94
CA ILE A 243 -9.34 11.05 -5.03
C ILE A 243 -8.22 10.01 -4.93
N GLN A 244 -7.01 10.44 -4.56
CA GLN A 244 -5.87 9.53 -4.39
C GLN A 244 -6.00 8.64 -3.15
N GLU A 245 -6.54 9.17 -2.05
CA GLU A 245 -6.86 8.39 -0.85
C GLU A 245 -7.91 7.31 -1.16
N ALA A 246 -9.02 7.71 -1.81
CA ALA A 246 -10.07 6.79 -2.21
C ALA A 246 -9.55 5.69 -3.16
N LYS A 247 -8.67 6.04 -4.11
CA LYS A 247 -8.01 5.05 -4.98
C LYS A 247 -7.25 3.99 -4.16
N ARG A 248 -6.41 4.43 -3.22
CA ARG A 248 -5.63 3.53 -2.36
C ARG A 248 -6.50 2.64 -1.47
N GLU A 249 -7.63 3.15 -1.02
CA GLU A 249 -8.63 2.38 -0.27
C GLU A 249 -9.27 1.30 -1.15
N VAL A 250 -9.64 1.63 -2.38
CA VAL A 250 -10.22 0.67 -3.33
C VAL A 250 -9.20 -0.37 -3.80
N GLU A 251 -7.93 0.00 -3.98
CA GLU A 251 -6.85 -0.96 -4.22
C GLU A 251 -6.69 -1.94 -3.04
N GLN A 252 -6.95 -1.51 -1.80
CA GLN A 252 -6.99 -2.42 -0.64
C GLN A 252 -8.19 -3.35 -0.70
N VAL A 253 -9.39 -2.85 -1.04
CA VAL A 253 -10.58 -3.67 -1.25
C VAL A 253 -10.32 -4.75 -2.30
N LYS A 254 -9.76 -4.38 -3.47
CA LYS A 254 -9.39 -5.32 -4.52
C LYS A 254 -8.50 -6.44 -3.99
N ARG A 255 -7.43 -6.12 -3.25
CA ARG A 255 -6.51 -7.15 -2.71
C ARG A 255 -7.21 -8.15 -1.78
N PHE A 256 -8.14 -7.68 -0.95
CA PHE A 256 -8.93 -8.60 -0.13
C PHE A 256 -9.87 -9.46 -0.98
N VAL A 257 -10.51 -8.88 -2.00
CA VAL A 257 -11.34 -9.63 -2.94
C VAL A 257 -10.51 -10.69 -3.68
N ASP A 258 -9.33 -10.35 -4.21
CA ASP A 258 -8.45 -11.29 -4.91
C ASP A 258 -8.07 -12.47 -4.01
N THR A 259 -7.69 -12.18 -2.76
CA THR A 259 -7.31 -13.20 -1.78
C THR A 259 -8.48 -14.16 -1.51
N VAL A 260 -9.67 -13.60 -1.27
CA VAL A 260 -10.86 -14.40 -0.99
C VAL A 260 -11.30 -15.19 -2.22
N LEU A 261 -11.26 -14.60 -3.41
CA LEU A 261 -11.63 -15.28 -4.65
C LEU A 261 -10.66 -16.42 -4.96
N CYS A 262 -9.36 -16.27 -4.72
CA CYS A 262 -8.41 -17.38 -4.85
C CYS A 262 -8.74 -18.54 -3.91
N ASP A 263 -9.03 -18.25 -2.63
CA ASP A 263 -9.47 -19.28 -1.68
C ASP A 263 -10.80 -19.93 -2.12
N LEU A 264 -11.76 -19.13 -2.60
CA LEU A 264 -13.09 -19.53 -3.05
C LEU A 264 -13.13 -20.15 -4.45
N LEU A 265 -12.06 -20.10 -5.24
CA LEU A 265 -12.01 -20.71 -6.57
C LEU A 265 -10.89 -21.77 -6.68
N GLU A 266 -10.10 -21.96 -5.61
CA GLU A 266 -8.97 -22.88 -5.53
C GLU A 266 -7.87 -22.59 -6.57
N ILE A 267 -7.60 -21.30 -6.76
CA ILE A 267 -6.51 -20.73 -7.57
C ILE A 267 -5.33 -20.41 -6.67
#